data_AF-A0A2P4NY85-F1
#
_entry.id   AF-A0A2P4NY85-F1
#
_cell.length_a   1.000
_cell.length_b   1.000
_cell.length_c   1.000
_cell.angle_alpha   90.00
_cell.angle_beta   90.00
_cell.angle_gamma   90.00
#
_symmetry.space_group_name_H-M   'P 1'
#
loop_
_entity.id
_entity.type
_entity.pdbx_description
1 polymer ?
#
loop_
_entity_poly.entity_id
_entity_poly.type
_entity_poly.pdbx_seq_one_letter_code
_entity_poly.pdbx_strand_id
1 'polypeptide(L)'
;LLYCSSRDGFDAASFHRNCDNKGATIWIAKIQGTTKLIGGYNPIDWSGDGWRSTTDSFLFNITDEKNVSTAKLGYVNNNNANYAIYCMSDRGPHMGNFYCKGNDNWTFYRSGINDANFAYPKVGIPESFKVEKYEVFQVIKK
;
A
#
# COMPACT_ATOMS: atom_id res chain seq x y z
N LEU A 1 2.49 14.85 -7.11
CA LEU A 1 1.30 14.02 -6.88
C LEU A 1 0.99 13.27 -8.17
N LEU A 2 0.89 11.93 -8.13
CA LEU A 2 0.59 11.11 -9.32
C LEU A 2 -0.91 10.81 -9.40
N TYR A 3 -1.48 10.31 -8.31
CA TYR A 3 -2.85 9.81 -8.28
C TYR A 3 -3.57 10.31 -7.02
N CYS A 4 -4.87 10.60 -7.14
CA CYS A 4 -5.74 11.00 -6.04
C CYS A 4 -7.14 10.40 -6.25
N SER A 5 -7.60 9.52 -5.36
CA SER A 5 -8.82 8.74 -5.59
C SER A 5 -10.09 9.58 -5.72
N SER A 6 -10.13 10.77 -5.12
CA SER A 6 -11.25 11.71 -5.25
C SER A 6 -11.32 12.39 -6.63
N ARG A 7 -10.20 12.42 -7.37
CA ARG A 7 -10.10 12.97 -8.73
C ARG A 7 -10.16 11.85 -9.78
N ASP A 8 -9.46 10.76 -9.53
CA ASP A 8 -9.17 9.73 -10.53
C ASP A 8 -10.07 8.48 -10.39
N GLY A 9 -10.84 8.36 -9.30
CA GLY A 9 -11.67 7.18 -9.00
C GLY A 9 -10.86 6.01 -8.46
N PHE A 10 -11.48 5.10 -7.71
CA PHE A 10 -10.80 4.00 -6.98
C PHE A 10 -10.34 2.82 -7.85
N ASP A 11 -10.64 2.83 -9.14
CA ASP A 11 -10.38 1.69 -10.01
C ASP A 11 -8.88 1.47 -10.29
N ALA A 12 -8.51 0.20 -10.48
CA ALA A 12 -7.12 -0.19 -10.75
C ALA A 12 -6.58 0.40 -12.06
N ALA A 13 -7.42 0.56 -13.08
CA ALA A 13 -6.98 1.11 -14.37
C ALA A 13 -6.54 2.58 -14.23
N SER A 14 -7.24 3.36 -13.40
CA SER A 14 -6.85 4.73 -13.06
C SER A 14 -5.59 4.79 -12.21
N PHE A 15 -5.37 3.83 -11.30
CA PHE A 15 -4.11 3.71 -10.59
C PHE A 15 -2.94 3.46 -11.55
N HIS A 16 -3.02 2.39 -12.37
CA HIS A 16 -1.94 2.01 -13.29
C HIS A 16 -1.65 3.09 -14.34
N ARG A 17 -2.68 3.74 -14.90
CA ARG A 17 -2.51 4.86 -15.83
C ARG A 17 -1.64 5.99 -15.26
N ASN A 18 -1.74 6.25 -13.95
CA ASN A 18 -1.05 7.37 -13.31
C ASN A 18 0.27 6.96 -12.64
N CYS A 19 0.38 5.73 -12.15
CA CYS A 19 1.45 5.26 -11.27
C CYS A 19 2.49 4.37 -11.96
N ASP A 20 2.18 3.76 -13.11
CA ASP A 20 3.14 2.92 -13.82
C ASP A 20 4.25 3.76 -14.46
N ASN A 21 5.46 3.18 -14.50
CA ASN A 21 6.67 3.80 -15.03
C ASN A 21 7.07 5.11 -14.34
N LYS A 22 6.69 5.27 -13.06
CA LYS A 22 7.04 6.43 -12.23
C LYS A 22 8.17 6.14 -11.26
N GLY A 23 8.59 4.88 -11.13
CA GLY A 23 9.59 4.46 -10.16
C GLY A 23 9.07 4.62 -8.74
N ALA A 24 9.96 4.95 -7.81
CA ALA A 24 9.66 4.92 -6.39
C ALA A 24 8.46 5.81 -6.03
N THR A 25 7.57 5.29 -5.19
CA THR A 25 6.37 6.00 -4.73
C THR A 25 6.09 5.78 -3.26
N ILE A 26 5.38 6.73 -2.66
CA ILE A 26 4.70 6.57 -1.38
C ILE A 26 3.22 6.79 -1.59
N TRP A 27 2.39 5.89 -1.05
CA TRP A 27 0.94 6.04 -1.04
C TRP A 27 0.42 6.22 0.38
N ILE A 28 -0.64 6.99 0.52
CA ILE A 28 -1.27 7.35 1.80
C ILE A 28 -2.77 7.24 1.65
N ALA A 29 -3.42 6.49 2.53
CA ALA A 29 -4.87 6.28 2.54
C ALA A 29 -5.48 6.64 3.89
N LYS A 30 -6.65 7.28 3.85
CA LYS A 30 -7.48 7.59 5.00
C LYS A 30 -8.51 6.49 5.22
N ILE A 31 -8.53 5.90 6.41
CA ILE A 31 -9.56 4.91 6.77
C ILE A 31 -10.85 5.65 7.13
N GLN A 32 -11.95 5.29 6.44
CA GLN A 32 -13.24 5.93 6.59
C GLN A 32 -13.75 5.89 8.04
N GLY A 33 -14.20 7.05 8.54
CA GLY A 33 -14.79 7.16 9.88
C GLY A 33 -13.79 7.07 11.04
N THR A 34 -12.48 7.18 10.77
CA THR A 34 -11.43 7.14 11.81
C THR A 34 -10.47 8.31 11.66
N THR A 35 -9.56 8.49 12.62
CA THR A 35 -8.41 9.41 12.50
C THR A 35 -7.18 8.76 11.86
N LYS A 36 -7.27 7.50 11.42
CA LYS A 36 -6.10 6.71 11.00
C LYS A 36 -5.70 7.02 9.56
N LEU A 37 -4.40 7.20 9.33
CA LEU A 37 -3.78 7.17 8.02
C LEU A 37 -2.93 5.91 7.91
N ILE A 38 -3.01 5.22 6.80
CA ILE A 38 -2.15 4.08 6.48
C ILE A 38 -1.42 4.36 5.18
N GLY A 39 -0.37 3.62 4.90
CA GLY A 39 0.36 3.82 3.67
C GLY A 39 1.46 2.81 3.45
N GLY A 40 2.20 3.02 2.37
CA GLY A 40 3.33 2.19 2.03
C GLY A 40 4.28 2.89 1.07
N TYR A 41 5.55 2.53 1.20
CA TYR A 41 6.60 2.95 0.29
C TYR A 41 6.96 1.79 -0.63
N ASN A 42 6.87 2.02 -1.94
CA ASN A 42 7.35 1.14 -2.98
C ASN A 42 8.63 1.75 -3.60
N PRO A 43 9.81 1.15 -3.41
CA PRO A 43 11.08 1.66 -3.96
C PRO A 43 11.27 1.38 -5.46
N ILE A 44 10.47 0.48 -6.04
CA ILE A 44 10.56 0.08 -7.45
C ILE A 44 9.45 0.77 -8.24
N ASP A 45 8.82 0.10 -9.21
CA ASP A 45 7.71 0.63 -10.02
C ASP A 45 6.45 -0.23 -9.83
N TRP A 46 5.30 0.25 -10.33
CA TRP A 46 4.02 -0.49 -10.32
C TRP A 46 3.71 -1.24 -11.61
N SER A 47 4.46 -0.99 -12.69
CA SER A 47 4.35 -1.78 -13.92
C SER A 47 4.84 -3.21 -13.69
N GLY A 48 4.09 -4.16 -14.26
CA GLY A 48 4.38 -5.59 -14.21
C GLY A 48 3.12 -6.44 -14.37
N ASP A 49 3.27 -7.73 -14.18
CA ASP A 49 2.22 -8.74 -14.34
C ASP A 49 2.20 -9.76 -13.17
N GLY A 50 2.72 -9.37 -12.00
CA GLY A 50 2.77 -10.25 -10.85
C GLY A 50 3.55 -9.71 -9.65
N TRP A 51 4.11 -10.63 -8.87
CA TRP A 51 4.91 -10.32 -7.69
C TRP A 51 6.29 -9.77 -8.07
N ARG A 52 6.74 -8.75 -7.36
CA ARG A 52 8.06 -8.14 -7.52
C ARG A 52 8.77 -8.09 -6.17
N SER A 53 10.07 -8.37 -6.24
CA SER A 53 10.93 -8.47 -5.07
C SER A 53 11.52 -7.12 -4.68
N THR A 54 11.53 -6.82 -3.38
CA THR A 54 12.33 -5.74 -2.79
C THR A 54 12.49 -5.95 -1.29
N THR A 55 13.60 -5.49 -0.74
CA THR A 55 13.89 -5.44 0.69
C THR A 55 13.75 -4.04 1.29
N ASP A 56 13.50 -3.03 0.45
CA ASP A 56 13.55 -1.61 0.84
C ASP A 56 12.15 -0.99 0.95
N SER A 57 11.10 -1.81 0.90
CA SER A 57 9.71 -1.37 1.07
C SER A 57 9.25 -1.44 2.52
N PHE A 58 8.25 -0.62 2.86
CA PHE A 58 7.61 -0.67 4.17
C PHE A 58 6.14 -0.27 4.07
N LEU A 59 5.34 -0.76 5.02
CA LEU A 59 4.00 -0.28 5.32
C LEU A 59 4.01 0.57 6.58
N PHE A 60 3.05 1.48 6.71
CA PHE A 60 2.89 2.28 7.91
C PHE A 60 1.43 2.47 8.33
N ASN A 61 1.26 2.78 9.61
CA ASN A 61 0.00 3.11 10.25
C ASN A 61 0.20 4.26 11.23
N ILE A 62 -0.45 5.39 10.97
CA ILE A 62 -0.50 6.57 11.83
C ILE A 62 -1.88 6.57 12.48
N THR A 63 -1.93 6.45 13.81
CA THR A 63 -3.22 6.29 14.51
C THR A 63 -3.99 7.59 14.67
N ASP A 64 -3.30 8.72 14.59
CA ASP A 64 -3.86 10.07 14.61
C ASP A 64 -3.24 10.89 13.47
N GLU A 65 -4.04 11.23 12.45
CA GLU A 65 -3.62 12.01 11.28
C GLU A 65 -3.00 13.37 11.60
N LYS A 66 -3.26 13.91 12.80
CA LYS A 66 -2.68 15.17 13.27
C LYS A 66 -1.35 14.99 13.99
N ASN A 67 -0.96 13.75 14.28
CA ASN A 67 0.23 13.41 15.05
C ASN A 67 1.01 12.26 14.39
N VAL A 68 1.94 12.63 13.50
CA VAL A 68 2.80 11.69 12.76
C VAL A 68 3.69 10.86 13.68
N SER A 69 4.00 11.33 14.89
CA SER A 69 4.77 10.55 15.89
C SER A 69 4.06 9.28 16.35
N THR A 70 2.77 9.13 16.03
CA THR A 70 2.02 7.88 16.24
C THR A 70 2.28 6.81 15.18
N ALA A 71 3.13 7.10 14.18
CA ALA A 71 3.47 6.19 13.12
C ALA A 71 4.10 4.89 13.65
N LYS A 72 3.57 3.77 13.19
CA LYS A 72 4.20 2.45 13.28
C LYS A 72 4.62 2.02 11.89
N LEU A 73 5.88 1.60 11.74
CA LEU A 73 6.45 1.12 10.49
C LEU A 73 6.61 -0.40 10.51
N GLY A 74 6.41 -1.01 9.35
CA GLY A 74 6.58 -2.43 9.12
C GLY A 74 7.37 -2.62 7.84
N TYR A 75 8.67 -2.88 7.99
CA TYR A 75 9.54 -3.19 6.87
C TYR A 75 9.25 -4.58 6.35
N VAL A 76 9.50 -4.78 5.05
CA VAL A 76 9.38 -6.09 4.43
C VAL A 76 10.31 -7.10 5.11
N ASN A 77 9.81 -8.33 5.30
CA ASN A 77 10.60 -9.45 5.78
C ASN A 77 11.44 -9.99 4.62
N ASN A 78 12.77 -9.98 4.79
CA ASN A 78 13.72 -10.45 3.77
C ASN A 78 13.41 -11.87 3.27
N ASN A 79 12.92 -12.77 4.13
CA ASN A 79 12.58 -14.15 3.74
C ASN A 79 11.38 -14.22 2.78
N ASN A 80 10.55 -13.17 2.75
CA ASN A 80 9.33 -13.08 1.94
C ASN A 80 9.39 -11.87 0.97
N ALA A 81 10.58 -11.30 0.73
CA ALA A 81 10.77 -10.13 -0.12
C ALA A 81 10.26 -10.32 -1.55
N ASN A 82 10.28 -11.55 -2.07
CA ASN A 82 9.75 -11.88 -3.39
C ASN A 82 8.24 -11.63 -3.55
N TYR A 83 7.51 -11.47 -2.43
CA TYR A 83 6.10 -11.15 -2.39
C TYR A 83 5.85 -9.72 -1.87
N ALA A 84 6.81 -8.80 -2.02
CA ALA A 84 6.72 -7.46 -1.46
C ALA A 84 5.69 -6.56 -2.17
N ILE A 85 5.72 -6.53 -3.51
CA ILE A 85 4.87 -5.65 -4.34
C ILE A 85 4.13 -6.51 -5.36
N TYR A 86 2.84 -6.29 -5.55
CA TYR A 86 2.04 -7.02 -6.54
C TYR A 86 1.51 -6.06 -7.60
N CYS A 87 1.89 -6.27 -8.85
CA CYS A 87 1.78 -5.30 -9.94
C CYS A 87 0.73 -5.68 -11.01
N MET A 88 -0.15 -6.65 -10.73
CA MET A 88 -1.20 -7.02 -11.69
C MET A 88 -2.17 -5.87 -11.95
N SER A 89 -2.54 -5.68 -13.21
CA SER A 89 -3.38 -4.56 -13.69
C SER A 89 -4.77 -4.44 -13.05
N ASP A 90 -5.24 -5.47 -12.34
CA ASP A 90 -6.50 -5.49 -11.60
C ASP A 90 -6.31 -5.12 -10.11
N ARG A 91 -5.19 -4.47 -9.76
CA ARG A 91 -4.82 -4.09 -8.39
C ARG A 91 -4.49 -2.61 -8.28
N GLY A 92 -4.67 -2.08 -7.08
CA GLY A 92 -4.13 -0.76 -6.71
C GLY A 92 -2.76 -0.92 -6.04
N PRO A 93 -2.46 -0.18 -4.95
CA PRO A 93 -1.21 -0.32 -4.22
C PRO A 93 -1.16 -1.61 -3.36
N HIS A 94 -1.14 -2.79 -4.00
CA HIS A 94 -1.05 -4.09 -3.33
C HIS A 94 0.39 -4.38 -2.91
N MET A 95 0.60 -4.57 -1.60
CA MET A 95 1.91 -4.89 -1.03
C MET A 95 1.82 -6.12 -0.10
N GLY A 96 2.34 -7.26 -0.55
CA GLY A 96 2.33 -8.50 0.20
C GLY A 96 0.96 -8.91 0.72
N ASN A 97 0.84 -8.99 2.06
CA ASN A 97 -0.39 -9.31 2.76
C ASN A 97 -1.38 -8.13 2.90
N PHE A 98 -1.15 -7.02 2.19
CA PHE A 98 -2.06 -5.89 2.03
C PHE A 98 -2.73 -5.92 0.65
N TYR A 99 -4.03 -6.19 0.63
CA TYR A 99 -4.79 -6.48 -0.59
C TYR A 99 -5.64 -5.28 -1.01
N CYS A 100 -5.40 -4.79 -2.22
CA CYS A 100 -6.15 -3.69 -2.83
C CYS A 100 -6.66 -4.09 -4.21
N LYS A 101 -7.95 -4.46 -4.30
CA LYS A 101 -8.60 -5.00 -5.52
C LYS A 101 -9.13 -3.91 -6.50
N GLY A 102 -8.57 -2.70 -6.48
CA GLY A 102 -9.05 -1.60 -7.33
C GLY A 102 -10.46 -1.11 -6.98
N ASN A 103 -10.79 -1.10 -5.69
CA ASN A 103 -12.00 -0.46 -5.14
C ASN A 103 -11.66 0.10 -3.74
N ASP A 104 -12.64 0.61 -3.01
CA ASP A 104 -12.47 1.22 -1.69
C ASP A 104 -12.46 0.23 -0.51
N ASN A 105 -12.73 -1.06 -0.73
CA ASN A 105 -12.76 -2.10 0.32
C ASN A 105 -11.43 -2.86 0.34
N TRP A 106 -10.60 -2.54 1.33
CA TRP A 106 -9.25 -3.08 1.43
C TRP A 106 -9.13 -4.04 2.60
N THR A 107 -8.19 -4.97 2.50
CA THR A 107 -7.93 -5.93 3.56
C THR A 107 -6.45 -6.08 3.86
N PHE A 108 -6.14 -6.33 5.12
CA PHE A 108 -4.79 -6.56 5.60
C PHE A 108 -4.80 -7.76 6.54
N TYR A 109 -4.08 -8.83 6.22
CA TYR A 109 -4.17 -10.10 6.97
C TYR A 109 -5.58 -10.69 7.00
N ARG A 110 -5.87 -11.55 6.02
CA ARG A 110 -6.99 -12.46 6.14
C ARG A 110 -6.65 -13.53 7.18
N SER A 111 -7.58 -13.80 8.11
CA SER A 111 -7.42 -14.90 9.07
C SER A 111 -7.19 -16.25 8.37
N GLY A 112 -6.35 -17.11 8.97
CA GLY A 112 -6.07 -18.47 8.47
C GLY A 112 -4.77 -18.64 7.67
N ILE A 113 -3.97 -17.60 7.49
CA ILE A 113 -2.62 -17.69 6.91
C ILE A 113 -1.58 -17.63 8.04
N ASN A 114 -0.57 -18.50 8.00
CA ASN A 114 0.52 -18.50 8.97
C ASN A 114 1.32 -17.18 8.88
N ASP A 115 1.47 -16.50 10.02
CA ASP A 115 2.19 -15.23 10.13
C ASP A 115 3.64 -15.29 9.58
N ALA A 116 4.27 -16.46 9.62
CA ALA A 116 5.63 -16.67 9.09
C ALA A 116 5.74 -16.43 7.56
N ASN A 117 4.61 -16.50 6.83
CA ASN A 117 4.57 -16.33 5.38
C ASN A 117 4.25 -14.88 4.96
N PHE A 118 4.14 -13.95 5.91
CA PHE A 118 3.82 -12.57 5.61
C PHE A 118 5.04 -11.78 5.15
N ALA A 119 4.85 -11.02 4.06
CA ALA A 119 5.86 -10.11 3.55
C ALA A 119 6.05 -8.90 4.46
N TYR A 120 5.01 -8.45 5.17
CA TYR A 120 5.09 -7.34 6.12
C TYR A 120 4.60 -7.78 7.51
N PRO A 121 5.05 -7.14 8.61
CA PRO A 121 4.59 -7.42 9.97
C PRO A 121 3.32 -6.64 10.35
N LYS A 122 2.65 -7.09 11.43
CA LYS A 122 1.45 -6.43 11.97
C LYS A 122 1.81 -5.07 12.58
N VAL A 123 1.45 -3.99 11.87
CA VAL A 123 1.63 -2.60 12.32
C VAL A 123 0.34 -1.95 12.84
N GLY A 124 -0.70 -2.74 13.07
CA GLY A 124 -1.99 -2.28 13.61
C GLY A 124 -2.95 -1.67 12.58
N ILE A 125 -2.77 -1.98 11.29
CA ILE A 125 -3.80 -1.75 10.26
C ILE A 125 -4.94 -2.77 10.49
N PRO A 126 -6.23 -2.36 10.44
CA PRO A 126 -7.37 -3.27 10.61
C PRO A 126 -7.45 -4.34 9.51
N GLU A 127 -8.11 -5.46 9.80
CA GLU A 127 -8.16 -6.58 8.85
C GLU A 127 -8.98 -6.30 7.59
N SER A 128 -10.07 -5.54 7.75
CA SER A 128 -10.97 -5.13 6.67
C SER A 128 -11.49 -3.74 6.98
N PHE A 129 -11.48 -2.86 5.99
CA PHE A 129 -11.91 -1.47 6.15
C PHE A 129 -12.24 -0.84 4.81
N LYS A 130 -12.99 0.27 4.87
CA LYS A 130 -13.19 1.15 3.73
C LYS A 130 -12.21 2.30 3.73
N VAL A 131 -11.73 2.65 2.55
CA VAL A 131 -10.88 3.81 2.32
C VAL A 131 -11.74 5.00 1.88
N GLU A 132 -11.62 6.11 2.59
CA GLU A 132 -12.30 7.36 2.25
C GLU A 132 -11.62 8.05 1.07
N LYS A 133 -10.28 8.12 1.12
CA LYS A 133 -9.44 8.74 0.11
C LYS A 133 -8.05 8.13 0.16
N TYR A 134 -7.37 8.02 -0.99
CA TYR A 134 -5.93 7.78 -1.01
C TYR A 134 -5.22 8.56 -2.12
N GLU A 135 -3.95 8.83 -1.88
CA GLU A 135 -3.07 9.59 -2.75
C GLU A 135 -1.74 8.86 -2.95
N VAL A 136 -1.15 9.01 -4.13
CA VAL A 136 0.14 8.42 -4.48
C VAL A 136 1.09 9.52 -4.94
N PHE A 137 2.28 9.55 -4.34
CA PHE A 137 3.31 10.53 -4.61
C PHE A 137 4.54 9.84 -5.17
N GLN A 138 5.13 10.40 -6.22
CA GLN A 138 6.44 9.99 -6.70
C GLN A 138 7.52 10.45 -5.72
N VAL A 139 8.48 9.58 -5.44
CA VAL A 139 9.66 9.90 -4.63
C VAL A 139 10.82 10.19 -5.59
N ILE A 140 11.27 11.45 -5.59
CA ILE A 140 12.39 11.91 -6.43
C ILE A 140 13.63 12.00 -5.56
N LYS A 141 14.68 11.23 -5.91
CA LYS A 141 16.00 11.38 -5.27
C LYS A 141 16.56 12.75 -5.64
N LYS A 142 17.07 13.47 -4.65
CA LYS A 142 17.83 14.71 -4.85
C LYS A 142 19.29 14.41 -5.09
#